data_AF-A0A6A6YHJ4-F1
#
_entry.id   AF-A0A6A6YHJ4-F1
#
_cell.length_a   1.000
_cell.length_b   1.000
_cell.length_c   1.000
_cell.angle_alpha   90.00
_cell.angle_beta   90.00
_cell.angle_gamma   90.00
#
_symmetry.space_group_name_H-M   'P 1'
#
loop_
_entity.id
_entity.type
_entity.pdbx_description
1 polymer ?
#
loop_
_entity_poly.entity_id
_entity_poly.type
_entity_poly.pdbx_seq_one_letter_code
_entity_poly.pdbx_strand_id
1 'polypeptide(L)'
;MPTESEIIEARVQSAIEAYHNMETPNAAAAARLHNAPPDRVCRRLEGIPSKMKRPGSNKKLDIHQEATVLAYINRMDRIGTAALFHQVHNAAQRILKLHAPHGTVPVTLGRDWTKELP
;
A
#
# COMPACT_ATOMS: atom_id res chain seq x y z
N MET A 1 8.43 -20.84 -4.42
CA MET A 1 7.18 -21.51 -4.00
C MET A 1 6.18 -20.41 -3.65
N PRO A 2 4.96 -20.42 -4.20
CA PRO A 2 3.94 -19.44 -3.85
C PRO A 2 3.59 -19.56 -2.37
N THR A 3 3.39 -18.43 -1.70
CA THR A 3 3.00 -18.38 -0.29
C THR A 3 1.55 -18.83 -0.11
N GLU A 4 1.20 -19.30 1.08
CA GLU A 4 -0.18 -19.69 1.41
C GLU A 4 -1.17 -18.54 1.15
N SER A 5 -0.75 -17.30 1.39
CA SER A 5 -1.55 -16.11 1.09
C SER A 5 -1.83 -15.93 -0.40
N GLU A 6 -0.86 -16.19 -1.27
CA GLU A 6 -1.03 -16.12 -2.74
C GLU A 6 -2.02 -17.17 -3.24
N ILE A 7 -1.93 -18.39 -2.71
CA ILE A 7 -2.84 -19.48 -3.06
C ILE A 7 -4.28 -19.13 -2.64
N ILE A 8 -4.46 -18.56 -1.45
CA ILE A 8 -5.78 -18.11 -0.98
C ILE A 8 -6.33 -16.97 -1.84
N GLU A 9 -5.52 -15.98 -2.20
CA GLU A 9 -5.97 -14.87 -3.05
C GLU A 9 -6.33 -15.34 -4.47
N ALA A 10 -5.64 -16.34 -5.02
CA ALA A 10 -6.02 -16.93 -6.30
C ALA A 10 -7.43 -17.55 -6.24
N ARG A 11 -7.74 -18.30 -5.17
CA ARG A 11 -9.08 -18.86 -4.95
C ARG A 11 -10.15 -17.79 -4.80
N VAL A 12 -9.83 -16.70 -4.08
CA VAL A 12 -10.72 -15.55 -3.91
C VAL A 12 -11.00 -14.89 -5.27
N GLN A 13 -9.99 -14.74 -6.12
CA GLN A 13 -10.16 -14.18 -7.47
C GLN A 13 -11.08 -15.04 -8.34
N SER A 14 -10.88 -16.37 -8.34
CA SER A 14 -11.78 -17.29 -9.06
C SER A 14 -13.22 -17.24 -8.52
N ALA A 15 -13.39 -17.08 -7.21
CA ALA A 15 -14.73 -16.93 -6.61
C ALA A 15 -15.43 -15.63 -7.05
N ILE A 16 -14.69 -14.53 -7.21
CA ILE A 16 -15.23 -13.26 -7.70
C ILE A 16 -15.64 -13.37 -9.17
N GLU A 17 -14.82 -14.01 -9.99
CA GLU A 17 -15.14 -14.27 -11.40
C GLU A 17 -16.40 -15.12 -11.53
N ALA A 18 -16.53 -16.18 -10.73
CA ALA A 18 -17.74 -17.00 -10.68
C ALA A 18 -18.96 -16.19 -10.20
N TYR A 19 -18.80 -15.31 -9.21
CA TYR A 19 -19.86 -14.41 -8.76
C TYR A 19 -20.37 -13.49 -9.87
N HIS A 20 -19.49 -12.94 -10.70
CA HIS A 20 -19.88 -12.08 -11.82
C HIS A 20 -20.53 -12.86 -12.98
N ASN A 21 -20.22 -14.15 -13.13
CA ASN A 21 -20.77 -15.01 -14.18
C ASN A 21 -22.07 -15.72 -13.77
N MET A 22 -22.49 -15.63 -12.49
CA MET A 22 -23.72 -16.25 -12.00
C MET A 22 -24.95 -15.45 -12.40
N GLU A 23 -25.99 -16.14 -12.88
CA GLU A 23 -27.30 -15.57 -13.20
C GLU A 23 -28.01 -15.00 -11.95
N THR A 24 -27.71 -15.56 -10.78
CA THR A 24 -28.10 -15.01 -9.46
C THR A 24 -26.86 -14.82 -8.57
N PRO A 25 -26.44 -13.58 -8.31
CA PRO A 25 -25.18 -13.32 -7.62
C PRO A 25 -25.25 -13.72 -6.13
N ASN A 26 -24.52 -14.78 -5.75
CA ASN A 26 -24.40 -15.22 -4.37
C ASN A 26 -22.93 -15.45 -3.99
N ALA A 27 -22.36 -14.50 -3.25
CA ALA A 27 -20.96 -14.51 -2.85
C ALA A 27 -20.61 -15.72 -1.96
N ALA A 28 -21.53 -16.18 -1.12
CA ALA A 28 -21.32 -17.34 -0.25
C ALA A 28 -21.29 -18.66 -1.06
N ALA A 29 -22.14 -18.79 -2.08
CA ALA A 29 -22.13 -19.93 -2.97
C ALA A 29 -20.84 -19.98 -3.81
N ALA A 30 -20.43 -18.84 -4.38
CA ALA A 30 -19.18 -18.73 -5.13
C ALA A 30 -17.95 -19.01 -4.26
N ALA A 31 -17.92 -18.52 -3.02
CA ALA A 31 -16.82 -18.80 -2.09
C ALA A 31 -16.68 -20.29 -1.77
N ARG A 32 -17.81 -21.00 -1.55
CA ARG A 32 -17.81 -22.45 -1.31
C ARG A 32 -17.34 -23.24 -2.52
N LEU A 33 -17.78 -22.85 -3.72
CA LEU A 33 -17.39 -23.51 -4.97
C LEU A 33 -15.86 -23.51 -5.18
N HIS A 34 -15.21 -22.39 -4.82
CA HIS A 34 -13.77 -22.21 -5.02
C HIS A 34 -12.92 -22.43 -3.75
N ASN A 35 -13.51 -22.97 -2.67
CA ASN A 35 -12.82 -23.17 -1.40
C ASN A 35 -12.11 -21.89 -0.90
N ALA A 36 -12.75 -20.74 -1.11
CA ALA A 36 -12.27 -19.43 -0.75
C ALA A 36 -12.89 -18.95 0.57
N PRO A 37 -12.15 -18.22 1.43
CA PRO A 37 -12.74 -17.62 2.63
C PRO A 37 -13.83 -16.60 2.27
N PRO A 38 -15.07 -16.76 2.74
CA PRO A 38 -16.20 -15.91 2.34
C PRO A 38 -16.01 -14.44 2.72
N ASP A 39 -15.43 -14.15 3.89
CA ASP A 39 -15.09 -12.79 4.32
C ASP A 39 -14.18 -12.08 3.30
N ARG A 40 -13.16 -12.78 2.78
CA ARG A 40 -12.26 -12.19 1.78
C ARG A 40 -12.97 -11.91 0.47
N VAL A 41 -13.82 -12.83 0.00
CA VAL A 41 -14.61 -12.65 -1.23
C VAL A 41 -15.50 -11.42 -1.13
N CYS A 42 -16.28 -11.29 -0.04
CA CYS A 42 -17.12 -10.10 0.20
C CYS A 42 -16.29 -8.82 0.17
N ARG A 43 -15.17 -8.78 0.89
CA ARG A 43 -14.30 -7.59 0.92
C ARG A 43 -13.73 -7.22 -0.46
N ARG A 44 -13.41 -8.19 -1.32
CA ARG A 44 -12.92 -7.87 -2.68
C ARG A 44 -14.05 -7.39 -3.58
N LEU A 45 -15.26 -7.92 -3.42
CA LEU A 45 -16.45 -7.41 -4.12
C LEU A 45 -16.77 -5.96 -3.69
N GLU A 46 -16.50 -5.60 -2.43
CA GLU A 46 -16.55 -4.22 -1.92
C GLU A 46 -15.37 -3.34 -2.40
N GLY A 47 -14.48 -3.86 -3.25
CA GLY A 47 -13.33 -3.13 -3.78
C GLY A 47 -12.15 -3.01 -2.81
N ILE A 48 -12.17 -3.72 -1.67
CA ILE A 48 -11.08 -3.67 -0.70
C ILE A 48 -9.92 -4.57 -1.16
N PRO A 49 -8.74 -3.99 -1.47
CA PRO A 49 -7.61 -4.76 -1.98
C PRO A 49 -7.02 -5.70 -0.91
N SER A 50 -6.37 -6.77 -1.39
CA SER A 50 -5.64 -7.71 -0.55
C SER A 50 -4.47 -7.05 0.16
N LYS A 51 -4.02 -7.63 1.28
CA LYS A 51 -2.85 -7.13 2.01
C LYS A 51 -1.61 -7.02 1.12
N MET A 52 -1.47 -7.93 0.15
CA MET A 52 -0.37 -7.93 -0.81
C MET A 52 -0.43 -6.76 -1.81
N LYS A 53 -1.64 -6.33 -2.18
CA LYS A 53 -1.87 -5.22 -3.12
C LYS A 53 -1.96 -3.86 -2.43
N ARG A 54 -2.08 -3.82 -1.10
CA ARG A 54 -2.07 -2.56 -0.35
C ARG A 54 -0.65 -2.01 -0.30
N PRO A 55 -0.43 -0.71 -0.61
CA PRO A 55 0.82 -0.09 -0.25
C PRO A 55 0.99 -0.25 1.27
N GLY A 56 2.20 -0.59 1.71
CA GLY A 56 2.50 -0.57 3.14
C GLY A 56 2.09 0.78 3.71
N SER A 57 1.56 0.83 4.94
CA SER A 57 1.14 2.09 5.59
C SER A 57 2.23 3.16 5.59
N ASN A 58 3.47 2.73 5.37
CA ASN A 58 4.70 3.50 5.43
C ASN A 58 5.16 3.95 4.03
N LYS A 59 4.57 3.42 2.95
CA LYS A 59 4.76 3.91 1.58
C LYS A 59 3.78 5.04 1.27
N LYS A 60 3.89 6.12 2.05
CA LYS A 60 3.12 7.35 1.82
C LYS A 60 3.74 8.24 0.73
N LEU A 61 4.99 7.96 0.36
CA LEU A 61 5.70 8.63 -0.70
C LEU A 61 5.55 7.83 -2.00
N ASP A 62 5.38 8.55 -3.11
CA ASP A 62 5.54 7.99 -4.45
C ASP A 62 7.03 7.81 -4.80
N ILE A 63 7.35 7.02 -5.83
CA ILE A 63 8.70 6.71 -6.31
C ILE A 63 9.52 7.99 -6.53
N HIS A 64 8.92 9.02 -7.13
CA HIS A 64 9.60 10.31 -7.34
C HIS A 64 9.91 11.04 -6.03
N GLN A 65 9.01 10.92 -5.05
CA GLN A 65 9.18 11.55 -3.74
C GLN A 65 10.23 10.81 -2.91
N GLU A 66 10.26 9.47 -2.96
CA GLU A 66 11.31 8.64 -2.37
C GLU A 66 12.69 8.97 -2.97
N ALA A 67 12.79 9.08 -4.30
CA ALA A 67 14.03 9.46 -4.97
C ALA A 67 14.53 10.85 -4.53
N THR A 68 13.62 11.79 -4.28
CA THR A 68 13.96 13.14 -3.80
C THR A 68 14.49 13.10 -2.36
N VAL A 69 13.90 12.27 -1.48
CA VAL A 69 14.41 12.07 -0.11
C VAL A 69 15.79 11.41 -0.13
N LEU A 70 16.01 10.41 -0.99
CA LEU A 70 17.33 9.78 -1.16
C LEU A 70 18.38 10.79 -1.68
N ALA A 71 18.02 11.64 -2.65
CA ALA A 71 18.91 12.69 -3.12
C ALA A 71 19.28 13.69 -2.01
N TYR A 72 18.34 14.00 -1.10
CA TYR A 72 18.61 14.81 0.08
C TYR A 72 19.60 14.11 1.04
N ILE A 73 19.42 12.83 1.32
CA ILE A 73 20.34 12.05 2.18
C ILE A 73 21.74 12.00 1.55
N ASN A 74 21.83 11.67 0.26
CA ASN A 74 23.11 11.64 -0.46
C ASN A 74 23.80 13.01 -0.48
N ARG A 75 23.03 14.10 -0.54
CA ARG A 75 23.58 15.45 -0.45
C ARG A 75 24.15 15.72 0.94
N MET A 76 23.46 15.32 2.01
CA MET A 76 23.92 15.47 3.39
C MET A 76 25.23 14.69 3.61
N ASP A 77 25.29 13.46 3.10
CA ASP A 77 26.50 12.62 3.16
C ASP A 77 27.68 13.27 2.43
N ARG A 78 27.45 13.80 1.23
CA ARG A 78 28.48 14.52 0.44
C ARG A 78 29.04 15.76 1.12
N ILE A 79 28.27 16.45 1.96
CA ILE A 79 28.74 17.61 2.73
C ILE A 79 29.37 17.20 4.08
N GLY A 80 29.55 15.90 4.31
CA GLY A 80 30.19 15.34 5.50
C GLY A 80 29.30 15.34 6.75
N THR A 81 27.98 15.37 6.58
CA THR A 81 27.02 15.37 7.68
C THR A 81 26.02 14.23 7.55
N ALA A 82 25.89 13.41 8.60
CA ALA A 82 24.87 12.39 8.62
C ALA A 82 23.47 13.02 8.69
N ALA A 83 22.57 12.60 7.79
CA ALA A 83 21.17 13.02 7.84
C ALA A 83 20.48 12.38 9.06
N LEU A 84 20.09 13.20 10.04
CA LEU A 84 19.38 12.70 11.22
C LEU A 84 17.94 12.33 10.88
N PHE A 85 17.37 11.33 11.56
CA PHE A 85 16.01 10.85 11.31
C PHE A 85 14.96 11.97 11.27
N HIS A 86 15.01 12.94 12.18
CA HIS A 86 14.06 14.06 12.17
C HIS A 86 14.22 14.98 10.94
N GLN A 87 15.45 15.13 10.41
CA GLN A 87 15.70 15.92 9.21
C GLN A 87 15.15 15.22 7.97
N VAL A 88 15.34 13.90 7.88
CA VAL A 88 14.77 13.07 6.81
C VAL A 88 13.24 13.10 6.85
N HIS A 89 12.65 12.98 8.05
CA HIS A 89 11.20 13.10 8.25
C HIS A 89 10.68 14.46 7.78
N ASN A 90 11.32 15.55 8.22
CA ASN A 90 10.93 16.91 7.84
C ASN A 90 11.06 17.16 6.33
N ALA A 91 12.13 16.66 5.70
CA ALA A 91 12.33 16.75 4.27
C ALA A 91 11.22 16.01 3.50
N ALA A 92 10.92 14.77 3.90
CA ALA A 92 9.86 13.97 3.31
C ALA A 92 8.47 14.63 3.48
N GLN A 93 8.17 15.15 4.69
CA GLN A 93 6.93 15.87 4.96
C GLN A 93 6.82 17.15 4.12
N ARG A 94 7.93 17.85 3.88
CA ARG A 94 7.98 19.03 3.02
C ARG A 94 7.72 18.67 1.56
N ILE A 95 8.31 17.59 1.06
CA ILE A 95 8.09 17.09 -0.31
C ILE A 95 6.61 16.74 -0.53
N LEU A 96 5.98 16.06 0.44
CA LEU A 96 4.55 15.75 0.41
C LEU A 96 3.67 17.00 0.39
N LYS A 97 3.99 18.00 1.22
CA LYS A 97 3.26 19.28 1.25
C LYS A 97 3.38 20.04 -0.08
N LEU A 98 4.54 19.99 -0.72
CA LEU A 98 4.78 20.68 -2.01
C LEU A 98 4.08 19.99 -3.18
N HIS A 99 3.94 18.65 -3.13
CA HIS A 99 3.25 17.88 -4.17
C HIS A 99 1.73 17.75 -3.92
N ALA A 100 1.23 18.20 -2.77
CA ALA A 100 -0.20 18.17 -2.47
C ALA A 100 -0.95 19.14 -3.40
N PRO A 101 -2.02 18.71 -4.09
CA PRO A 101 -2.84 19.61 -4.88
C PRO A 101 -3.43 20.72 -4.00
N HIS A 102 -3.53 21.93 -4.55
CA HIS A 102 -4.12 23.07 -3.83
C HIS A 102 -5.52 22.74 -3.32
N GLY A 103 -5.74 22.91 -2.01
CA GLY A 103 -7.02 22.64 -1.34
C GLY A 103 -7.18 21.26 -0.71
N THR A 104 -6.19 20.37 -0.84
CA THR A 104 -6.22 19.05 -0.19
C THR A 104 -5.52 19.07 1.17
N VAL A 105 -6.05 18.33 2.15
CA VAL A 105 -5.36 18.13 3.45
C VAL A 105 -4.05 17.36 3.18
N PRO A 106 -2.87 17.90 3.52
CA PRO A 106 -1.61 17.22 3.26
C PRO A 106 -1.53 15.92 4.05
N VAL A 107 -1.08 14.85 3.40
CA VAL A 107 -0.81 13.57 4.06
C VAL A 107 0.31 13.78 5.09
N THR A 108 0.02 13.47 6.36
CA THR A 108 1.01 13.55 7.44
C THR A 108 1.74 12.23 7.58
N LEU A 109 3.08 12.26 7.61
CA LEU A 109 3.92 11.14 7.95
C LEU A 109 3.84 10.87 9.46
N GLY A 110 3.79 9.59 9.85
CA GLY A 110 3.80 9.21 11.26
C GLY A 110 5.13 9.56 11.92
N ARG A 111 5.15 9.73 13.24
CA ARG A 111 6.37 10.06 14.00
C ARG A 111 7.52 9.07 13.76
N ASP A 112 7.19 7.79 13.64
CA ASP A 112 8.16 6.70 13.49
C ASP A 112 8.41 6.29 12.04
N TRP A 113 7.88 7.03 11.06
CA TRP A 113 7.99 6.71 9.64
C TRP A 113 9.44 6.44 9.18
N THR A 114 10.41 7.18 9.73
CA THR A 114 11.82 7.03 9.39
C THR A 114 12.49 5.78 9.95
N LYS A 115 11.88 5.09 10.93
CA LYS A 115 12.40 3.80 11.43
C LYS A 115 12.08 2.64 10.50
N GLU A 116 11.15 2.86 9.56
CA GLU A 116 10.64 1.87 8.62
C GLU A 116 11.10 2.15 7.19
N LEU A 117 12.00 3.13 7.01
CA LEU A 117 12.78 3.30 5.79
C LEU A 117 13.69 2.07 5.63
N PRO A 118 13.67 1.41 4.44
CA PRO A 118 14.50 0.23 4.17
C PRO A 118 15.99 0.54 4.17
#